data_AF-A0AAW3W3A1-F1
#
_entry.id   AF-A0AAW3W3A1-F1
#
_cell.length_a   1.000
_cell.length_b   1.000
_cell.length_c   1.000
_cell.angle_alpha   90.00
_cell.angle_beta   90.00
_cell.angle_gamma   90.00
#
_symmetry.space_group_name_H-M   'P 1'
#
loop_
_entity.id
_entity.type
_entity.pdbx_description
1 polymer ?
#
loop_
_entity_poly.entity_id
_entity_poly.type
_entity_poly.pdbx_seq_one_letter_code
_entity_poly.pdbx_strand_id
1 'polypeptide(L)'
;MSKAIHKKDLRLLEKCEITKQYPILIEIMNRYPDIEKEELKEISDEVYRFFDNIYDRVKRQAIDEWEGTPERDIKQFKKEDKMRCNICNTSIEYVCTIHNKFNGKELNIGRECNKRFEIFSDKDVDSIIRKQKELHRLNELDEKYPKLISILKNWTEFINKEDIYIFEQIKNRYLIIGEKLNQLHKEYTANKNITDIREKEILFEIGQLLIEGEKEKEKIIHFIKNNRNKLLCITKKMVTSLRHGNYGTVGLKWLEEDGEIRLRTLYRFYDDEFSQKLIPEFNNVLKEKGVMIKAVRVITRKNIGYDVILNQRKDCELYIRYDYMAQLCGATITNEEFEDFKSLDIIKEGQLIDTYSIEYGLGLIESILAFKLIEVYEYYAEFKDVIWIVKKEEGSDKAKYYYQTPIDRLKPLLKDLLYNLKKYNGGNMFQLLEKNSRKLPNSDAEDLIKMRDR
;
A
#
# COMPACT_ATOMS: atom_id res chain seq x y z
N MET A 1 -54.04 41.86 -21.72
CA MET A 1 -53.47 42.83 -22.67
C MET A 1 -51.98 42.97 -22.36
N SER A 2 -51.14 43.21 -23.37
CA SER A 2 -49.68 43.15 -23.21
C SER A 2 -49.13 44.55 -22.99
N LYS A 3 -48.45 44.80 -21.86
CA LYS A 3 -47.76 46.09 -21.63
C LYS A 3 -46.76 46.38 -22.74
N ALA A 4 -46.68 47.64 -23.17
CA ALA A 4 -45.69 48.09 -24.15
C ALA A 4 -44.26 48.02 -23.58
N ILE A 5 -44.10 48.40 -22.29
CA ILE A 5 -42.85 48.28 -21.55
C ILE A 5 -43.14 47.60 -20.21
N HIS A 6 -42.48 46.49 -19.93
CA HIS A 6 -42.59 45.87 -18.61
C HIS A 6 -41.79 46.66 -17.56
N LYS A 7 -42.33 46.76 -16.34
CA LYS A 7 -41.71 47.49 -15.22
C LYS A 7 -40.24 47.16 -14.94
N LYS A 8 -39.83 45.89 -15.10
CA LYS A 8 -38.42 45.49 -14.92
C LYS A 8 -37.54 46.02 -16.06
N ASP A 9 -38.05 46.03 -17.29
CA ASP A 9 -37.33 46.52 -18.47
C ASP A 9 -37.21 48.05 -18.40
N LEU A 10 -38.29 48.75 -18.01
CA LEU A 10 -38.31 50.20 -17.78
C LEU A 10 -37.16 50.65 -16.86
N ARG A 11 -37.01 50.00 -15.70
CA ARG A 11 -35.98 50.32 -14.71
C ARG A 11 -34.54 50.03 -15.15
N LEU A 12 -34.35 49.12 -16.10
CA LEU A 12 -33.05 48.89 -16.73
C LEU A 12 -32.78 49.97 -17.77
N LEU A 13 -33.77 50.21 -18.65
CA LEU A 13 -33.70 51.20 -19.74
C LEU A 13 -33.41 52.62 -19.23
N GLU A 14 -33.98 53.03 -18.10
CA GLU A 14 -33.70 54.33 -17.45
C GLU A 14 -32.21 54.54 -17.12
N LYS A 15 -31.42 53.46 -17.07
CA LYS A 15 -30.02 53.47 -16.64
C LYS A 15 -29.05 53.21 -17.78
N CYS A 16 -29.54 52.97 -19.00
CA CYS A 16 -28.72 52.68 -20.19
C CYS A 16 -28.43 53.96 -21.00
N GLU A 17 -27.29 53.97 -21.70
CA GLU A 17 -26.89 55.08 -22.57
C GLU A 17 -27.60 55.02 -23.93
N ILE A 18 -27.86 53.83 -24.48
CA ILE A 18 -28.56 53.62 -25.74
C ILE A 18 -29.98 54.19 -25.70
N THR A 19 -30.66 54.11 -24.56
CA THR A 19 -32.00 54.68 -24.36
C THR A 19 -32.00 56.19 -24.64
N LYS A 20 -30.91 56.89 -24.31
CA LYS A 20 -30.78 58.34 -24.51
C LYS A 20 -30.75 58.74 -25.99
N GLN A 21 -30.44 57.79 -26.88
CA GLN A 21 -30.38 58.02 -28.32
C GLN A 21 -31.76 57.94 -29.00
N TYR A 22 -32.81 57.55 -28.26
CA TYR A 22 -34.17 57.38 -28.79
C TYR A 22 -35.16 58.29 -28.05
N PRO A 23 -35.35 59.55 -28.49
CA PRO A 23 -36.29 60.49 -27.87
C PRO A 23 -37.72 59.94 -27.74
N ILE A 24 -38.19 59.19 -28.74
CA ILE A 24 -39.50 58.52 -28.75
C ILE A 24 -39.64 57.58 -27.55
N LEU A 25 -38.60 56.78 -27.26
CA LEU A 25 -38.61 55.85 -26.13
C LEU A 25 -38.60 56.60 -24.79
N ILE A 26 -37.79 57.66 -24.66
CA ILE A 26 -37.72 58.51 -23.46
C ILE A 26 -39.08 59.16 -23.18
N GLU A 27 -39.74 59.66 -24.23
CA GLU A 27 -41.05 60.27 -24.11
C GLU A 27 -42.09 59.28 -23.56
N ILE A 28 -42.17 58.08 -24.15
CA ILE A 28 -43.11 57.04 -23.69
C ILE A 28 -42.79 56.57 -22.28
N MET A 29 -41.52 56.36 -21.95
CA MET A 29 -41.11 55.95 -20.59
C MET A 29 -41.51 56.98 -19.53
N ASN A 30 -41.42 58.28 -19.84
CA ASN A 30 -41.70 59.36 -18.89
C ASN A 30 -43.19 59.72 -18.79
N ARG A 31 -43.90 59.74 -19.92
CA ARG A 31 -45.30 60.20 -19.99
C ARG A 31 -46.32 59.06 -19.87
N TYR A 32 -45.96 57.85 -20.29
CA TYR A 32 -46.87 56.71 -20.41
C TYR A 32 -46.24 55.39 -19.89
N PRO A 33 -45.75 55.31 -18.64
CA PRO A 33 -44.97 54.17 -18.14
C PRO A 33 -45.74 52.85 -18.04
N ASP A 34 -47.09 52.89 -18.05
CA ASP A 34 -47.97 51.73 -17.88
C ASP A 34 -48.79 51.40 -19.14
N ILE A 35 -48.51 52.04 -20.26
CA ILE A 35 -49.26 51.90 -21.52
C ILE A 35 -49.23 50.47 -22.08
N GLU A 36 -50.36 50.05 -22.66
CA GLU A 36 -50.50 48.78 -23.34
C GLU A 36 -50.11 48.89 -24.83
N LYS A 37 -49.66 47.79 -25.45
CA LYS A 37 -49.14 47.81 -26.82
C LYS A 37 -50.21 48.28 -27.83
N GLU A 38 -51.47 47.98 -27.55
CA GLU A 38 -52.62 48.33 -28.38
C GLU A 38 -52.92 49.85 -28.36
N GLU A 39 -52.64 50.52 -27.24
CA GLU A 39 -52.89 51.96 -27.01
C GLU A 39 -51.82 52.85 -27.69
N LEU A 40 -50.69 52.29 -28.11
CA LEU A 40 -49.60 53.04 -28.73
C LEU A 40 -50.01 53.76 -30.03
N LYS A 41 -51.02 53.23 -30.76
CA LYS A 41 -51.56 53.87 -31.97
C LYS A 41 -52.32 55.16 -31.65
N GLU A 42 -52.89 55.27 -30.46
CA GLU A 42 -53.62 56.46 -30.02
C GLU A 42 -52.68 57.63 -29.70
N ILE A 43 -51.39 57.33 -29.46
CA ILE A 43 -50.35 58.36 -29.29
C ILE A 43 -49.88 58.87 -30.66
N SER A 44 -49.37 57.98 -31.53
CA SER A 44 -49.06 58.28 -32.93
C SER A 44 -48.66 57.03 -33.71
N ASP A 45 -48.82 57.08 -35.04
CA ASP A 45 -48.32 56.04 -35.95
C ASP A 45 -46.79 55.86 -35.86
N GLU A 46 -46.06 56.93 -35.57
CA GLU A 46 -44.60 56.89 -35.42
C GLU A 46 -44.17 56.12 -34.18
N VAL A 47 -44.82 56.37 -33.04
CA VAL A 47 -44.61 55.63 -31.79
C VAL A 47 -44.95 54.15 -31.99
N TYR A 48 -46.10 53.84 -32.59
CA TYR A 48 -46.48 52.45 -32.85
C TYR A 48 -45.44 51.73 -33.72
N ARG A 49 -45.00 52.34 -34.83
CA ARG A 49 -43.96 51.76 -35.71
C ARG A 49 -42.63 51.56 -35.01
N PHE A 50 -42.23 52.47 -34.12
CA PHE A 50 -41.01 52.34 -33.33
C PHE A 50 -41.07 51.10 -32.42
N PHE A 51 -42.17 50.92 -31.68
CA PHE A 51 -42.35 49.78 -30.79
C PHE A 51 -42.48 48.45 -31.53
N ASP A 52 -43.07 48.46 -32.73
CA ASP A 52 -43.24 47.23 -33.51
C ASP A 52 -41.96 46.78 -34.23
N ASN A 53 -41.08 47.72 -34.63
CA ASN A 53 -39.93 47.40 -35.49
C ASN A 53 -38.55 47.62 -34.86
N ILE A 54 -38.43 48.55 -33.89
CA ILE A 54 -37.13 49.05 -33.41
C ILE A 54 -36.92 48.75 -31.93
N TYR A 55 -37.95 48.87 -31.10
CA TYR A 55 -37.86 48.75 -29.65
C TYR A 55 -37.17 47.45 -29.18
N ASP A 56 -37.48 46.30 -29.77
CA ASP A 56 -36.85 45.02 -29.39
C ASP A 56 -35.34 44.99 -29.68
N ARG A 57 -34.85 45.78 -30.65
CA ARG A 57 -33.41 45.93 -30.91
C ARG A 57 -32.78 46.85 -29.88
N VAL A 58 -33.44 47.97 -29.56
CA VAL A 58 -32.99 48.92 -28.53
C VAL A 58 -32.92 48.25 -27.16
N LYS A 59 -33.95 47.46 -26.81
CA LYS A 59 -33.99 46.67 -25.58
C LYS A 59 -32.83 45.67 -25.50
N ARG A 60 -32.51 44.97 -26.59
CA ARG A 60 -31.37 44.05 -26.63
C ARG A 60 -30.05 44.79 -26.44
N GLN A 61 -29.84 45.87 -27.17
CA GLN A 61 -28.64 46.71 -26.99
C GLN A 61 -28.53 47.27 -25.57
N ALA A 62 -29.66 47.65 -24.97
CA ALA A 62 -29.70 48.13 -23.59
C ALA A 62 -29.31 47.05 -22.57
N ILE A 63 -29.65 45.79 -22.83
CA ILE A 63 -29.20 44.64 -22.04
C ILE A 63 -27.69 44.41 -22.25
N ASP A 64 -27.22 44.47 -23.51
CA ASP A 64 -25.81 44.26 -23.88
C ASP A 64 -24.85 45.32 -23.30
N GLU A 65 -25.36 46.46 -22.83
CA GLU A 65 -24.57 47.44 -22.07
C GLU A 65 -24.11 46.92 -20.70
N TRP A 66 -24.82 45.94 -20.15
CA TRP A 66 -24.54 45.39 -18.83
C TRP A 66 -23.72 44.12 -18.95
N GLU A 67 -22.67 44.03 -18.14
CA GLU A 67 -21.88 42.81 -18.00
C GLU A 67 -21.49 42.61 -16.54
N GLY A 68 -20.82 41.51 -16.27
CA GLY A 68 -20.19 41.23 -15.00
C GLY A 68 -19.24 40.06 -15.14
N THR A 69 -18.41 39.86 -14.11
CA THR A 69 -17.50 38.74 -13.99
C THR A 69 -18.01 37.79 -12.90
N PRO A 70 -18.48 36.58 -13.24
CA PRO A 70 -19.13 35.68 -12.29
C PRO A 70 -18.38 35.54 -10.95
N GLU A 71 -17.06 35.29 -10.98
CA GLU A 71 -16.24 35.04 -9.78
C GLU A 71 -16.17 36.22 -8.80
N ARG A 72 -16.32 37.45 -9.30
CA ARG A 72 -16.23 38.68 -8.49
C ARG A 72 -17.59 39.19 -8.05
N ASP A 73 -18.59 39.00 -8.91
CA ASP A 73 -19.83 39.75 -8.85
C ASP A 73 -21.01 38.94 -8.32
N ILE A 74 -20.86 37.61 -8.24
CA ILE A 74 -21.86 36.72 -7.65
C ILE A 74 -21.49 36.42 -6.19
N LYS A 75 -22.32 36.89 -5.26
CA LYS A 75 -22.09 36.75 -3.81
C LYS A 75 -23.37 36.27 -3.09
N GLN A 76 -23.19 35.45 -2.07
CA GLN A 76 -24.23 35.13 -1.09
C GLN A 76 -24.08 36.05 0.12
N PHE A 77 -25.15 36.76 0.48
CA PHE A 77 -25.25 37.56 1.70
C PHE A 77 -26.07 36.81 2.75
N LYS A 78 -25.86 37.13 4.04
CA LYS A 78 -26.69 36.55 5.09
C LYS A 78 -28.09 37.14 5.01
N LYS A 79 -29.10 36.38 5.43
CA LYS A 79 -30.50 36.86 5.47
C LYS A 79 -30.66 38.12 6.32
N GLU A 80 -29.78 38.34 7.28
CA GLU A 80 -29.76 39.54 8.13
C GLU A 80 -29.39 40.83 7.36
N ASP A 81 -28.66 40.75 6.25
CA ASP A 81 -28.09 41.91 5.54
C ASP A 81 -29.12 42.70 4.70
N LYS A 82 -30.38 42.23 4.63
CA LYS A 82 -31.55 42.88 4.00
C LYS A 82 -31.30 43.54 2.63
N MET A 83 -30.43 42.98 1.80
CA MET A 83 -30.13 43.55 0.49
C MET A 83 -31.33 43.44 -0.47
N ARG A 84 -31.60 44.49 -1.25
CA ARG A 84 -32.72 44.54 -2.21
C ARG A 84 -32.23 44.70 -3.64
N CYS A 85 -32.91 44.02 -4.56
CA CYS A 85 -32.62 44.11 -5.99
C CYS A 85 -32.88 45.52 -6.53
N ASN A 86 -31.91 46.13 -7.20
CA ASN A 86 -32.04 47.48 -7.77
C ASN A 86 -33.04 47.56 -8.94
N ILE A 87 -33.49 46.42 -9.50
CA ILE A 87 -34.47 46.36 -10.58
C ILE A 87 -35.87 46.03 -10.05
N CYS A 88 -36.05 44.96 -9.26
CA CYS A 88 -37.38 44.54 -8.81
C CYS A 88 -37.72 44.93 -7.36
N ASN A 89 -36.75 45.49 -6.60
CA ASN A 89 -36.88 45.87 -5.19
C ASN A 89 -37.25 44.72 -4.22
N THR A 90 -37.17 43.47 -4.68
CA THR A 90 -37.33 42.28 -3.83
C THR A 90 -36.07 42.05 -2.99
N SER A 91 -36.22 41.52 -1.77
CA SER A 91 -35.08 41.08 -0.95
C SER A 91 -34.33 39.96 -1.66
N ILE A 92 -33.00 40.03 -1.68
CA ILE A 92 -32.13 39.07 -2.37
C ILE A 92 -31.09 38.52 -1.41
N GLU A 93 -30.98 37.19 -1.34
CA GLU A 93 -29.92 36.47 -0.63
C GLU A 93 -28.70 36.24 -1.54
N TYR A 94 -28.96 36.05 -2.84
CA TYR A 94 -27.95 35.90 -3.88
C TYR A 94 -27.91 37.15 -4.73
N VAL A 95 -26.77 37.82 -4.73
CA VAL A 95 -26.54 39.09 -5.39
C VAL A 95 -25.66 38.84 -6.60
N CYS A 96 -26.17 39.23 -7.76
CA CYS A 96 -25.41 39.34 -9.00
C CYS A 96 -25.17 40.84 -9.23
N THR A 97 -23.93 41.28 -9.07
CA THR A 97 -23.54 42.66 -9.38
C THR A 97 -23.31 42.77 -10.89
N ILE A 98 -23.88 43.79 -11.52
CA ILE A 98 -23.68 44.06 -12.95
C ILE A 98 -23.21 45.50 -13.12
N HIS A 99 -22.33 45.74 -14.09
CA HIS A 99 -21.81 47.07 -14.40
C HIS A 99 -22.13 47.45 -15.85
N ASN A 100 -22.44 48.72 -16.06
CA ASN A 100 -22.68 49.26 -17.39
C ASN A 100 -21.35 49.68 -18.05
N LYS A 101 -21.07 49.16 -19.24
CA LYS A 101 -19.82 49.37 -19.99
C LYS A 101 -19.57 50.82 -20.39
N PHE A 102 -20.62 51.62 -20.49
CA PHE A 102 -20.55 52.98 -21.03
C PHE A 102 -20.57 54.07 -19.96
N ASN A 103 -21.30 53.86 -18.85
CA ASN A 103 -21.42 54.85 -17.78
C ASN A 103 -20.90 54.39 -16.42
N GLY A 104 -20.39 53.16 -16.30
CA GLY A 104 -19.78 52.64 -15.09
C GLY A 104 -20.74 52.45 -13.92
N LYS A 105 -22.05 52.60 -14.11
CA LYS A 105 -23.04 52.37 -13.03
C LYS A 105 -23.08 50.90 -12.66
N GLU A 106 -23.20 50.63 -11.37
CA GLU A 106 -23.35 49.29 -10.80
C GLU A 106 -24.77 49.03 -10.32
N LEU A 107 -25.27 47.81 -10.53
CA LEU A 107 -26.55 47.34 -10.01
C LEU A 107 -26.39 45.98 -9.36
N ASN A 108 -26.97 45.84 -8.17
CA ASN A 108 -27.15 44.58 -7.46
C ASN A 108 -28.51 44.00 -7.83
N ILE A 109 -28.50 42.85 -8.50
CA ILE A 109 -29.73 42.19 -8.97
C ILE A 109 -29.84 40.78 -8.39
N GLY A 110 -31.08 40.32 -8.20
CA GLY A 110 -31.35 38.94 -7.79
C GLY A 110 -31.39 37.96 -8.96
N ARG A 111 -31.37 36.66 -8.65
CA ARG A 111 -31.46 35.56 -9.63
C ARG A 111 -32.58 35.72 -10.65
N GLU A 112 -33.76 36.16 -10.21
CA GLU A 112 -34.93 36.39 -11.09
C GLU A 112 -34.75 37.54 -12.08
N CYS A 113 -33.95 38.55 -11.74
CA CYS A 113 -33.61 39.62 -12.69
C CYS A 113 -32.46 39.17 -13.59
N ASN A 114 -31.47 38.45 -13.06
CA ASN A 114 -30.42 37.86 -13.90
C ASN A 114 -31.01 36.94 -14.98
N LYS A 115 -31.93 36.03 -14.60
CA LYS A 115 -32.59 35.11 -15.52
C LYS A 115 -33.41 35.82 -16.61
N ARG A 116 -33.99 36.98 -16.29
CA ARG A 116 -34.77 37.78 -17.25
C ARG A 116 -33.89 38.46 -18.30
N PHE A 117 -32.70 38.92 -17.90
CA PHE A 117 -31.80 39.68 -18.76
C PHE A 117 -30.64 38.84 -19.31
N GLU A 118 -30.50 37.60 -18.84
CA GLU A 118 -29.50 36.62 -19.28
C GLU A 118 -28.05 37.13 -19.21
N ILE A 119 -27.75 38.02 -18.24
CA ILE A 119 -26.43 38.66 -18.10
C ILE A 119 -25.37 37.63 -17.65
N PHE A 120 -25.72 36.78 -16.69
CA PHE A 120 -24.94 35.60 -16.30
C PHE A 120 -25.69 34.32 -16.68
N SER A 121 -24.95 33.27 -17.06
CA SER A 121 -25.57 31.96 -17.27
C SER A 121 -26.01 31.34 -15.94
N ASP A 122 -27.16 30.65 -15.96
CA ASP A 122 -27.66 29.94 -14.75
C ASP A 122 -26.65 28.92 -14.22
N LYS A 123 -25.83 28.33 -15.09
CA LYS A 123 -24.77 27.38 -14.73
C LYS A 123 -23.66 28.05 -13.91
N ASP A 124 -23.26 29.27 -14.26
CA ASP A 124 -22.21 30.00 -13.56
C ASP A 124 -22.69 30.43 -12.18
N VAL A 125 -23.91 30.94 -12.10
CA VAL A 125 -24.57 31.34 -10.85
C VAL A 125 -24.66 30.15 -9.88
N ASP A 126 -25.19 29.02 -10.33
CA ASP A 126 -25.33 27.83 -9.48
C ASP A 126 -23.97 27.24 -9.07
N SER A 127 -22.97 27.29 -9.96
CA SER A 127 -21.61 26.81 -9.68
C SER A 127 -20.92 27.64 -8.60
N ILE A 128 -21.01 28.96 -8.67
CA ILE A 128 -20.36 29.87 -7.71
C ILE A 128 -21.05 29.79 -6.34
N ILE A 129 -22.38 29.80 -6.31
CA ILE A 129 -23.14 29.63 -5.06
C ILE A 129 -22.77 28.30 -4.40
N ARG A 130 -22.64 27.22 -5.18
CA ARG A 130 -22.22 25.92 -4.66
C ARG A 130 -20.84 25.98 -4.02
N LYS A 131 -19.85 26.58 -4.69
CA LYS A 131 -18.49 26.74 -4.14
C LYS A 131 -18.48 27.58 -2.86
N GLN A 132 -19.27 28.65 -2.80
CA GLN A 132 -19.39 29.49 -1.60
C GLN A 132 -19.99 28.72 -0.42
N LYS A 133 -21.05 27.94 -0.64
CA LYS A 133 -21.65 27.08 0.39
C LYS A 133 -20.68 26.00 0.88
N GLU A 134 -19.97 25.36 -0.04
CA GLU A 134 -18.95 24.37 0.30
C GLU A 134 -17.82 24.99 1.16
N LEU A 135 -17.32 26.16 0.78
CA LEU A 135 -16.31 26.89 1.55
C LEU A 135 -16.83 27.31 2.93
N HIS A 136 -18.07 27.76 3.03
CA HIS A 136 -18.67 28.12 4.32
C HIS A 136 -18.74 26.90 5.25
N ARG A 137 -19.23 25.77 4.75
CA ARG A 137 -19.27 24.51 5.50
C ARG A 137 -17.89 23.99 5.89
N LEU A 138 -16.89 24.16 5.03
CA LEU A 138 -15.49 23.84 5.36
C LEU A 138 -14.98 24.70 6.52
N ASN A 139 -15.28 26.00 6.52
CA ASN A 139 -14.93 26.90 7.61
C ASN A 139 -15.64 26.49 8.92
N GLU A 140 -16.94 26.21 8.88
CA GLU A 140 -17.68 25.75 10.06
C GLU A 140 -17.12 24.43 10.62
N LEU A 141 -16.72 23.50 9.75
CA LEU A 141 -16.06 22.25 10.16
C LEU A 141 -14.72 22.52 10.84
N ASP A 142 -13.89 23.41 10.29
CA ASP A 142 -12.57 23.71 10.87
C ASP A 142 -12.69 24.48 12.20
N GLU A 143 -13.67 25.38 12.33
CA GLU A 143 -13.96 26.06 13.59
C GLU A 143 -14.38 25.06 14.68
N LYS A 144 -15.24 24.08 14.34
CA LYS A 144 -15.75 23.11 15.30
C LYS A 144 -14.77 21.97 15.59
N TYR A 145 -14.05 21.51 14.57
CA TYR A 145 -13.08 20.42 14.62
C TYR A 145 -11.76 20.86 13.95
N PRO A 146 -10.94 21.65 14.66
CA PRO A 146 -9.71 22.18 14.09
C PRO A 146 -8.82 21.10 13.49
N LYS A 147 -8.32 21.34 12.27
CA LYS A 147 -7.41 20.44 11.55
C LYS A 147 -8.01 19.10 11.12
N LEU A 148 -9.34 18.95 11.10
CA LEU A 148 -10.01 17.71 10.68
C LEU A 148 -9.49 17.19 9.33
N ILE A 149 -9.34 18.06 8.32
CA ILE A 149 -8.86 17.68 6.99
C ILE A 149 -7.44 17.08 7.06
N SER A 150 -6.57 17.67 7.89
CA SER A 150 -5.21 17.14 8.10
C SER A 150 -5.25 15.79 8.80
N ILE A 151 -6.11 15.64 9.80
CA ILE A 151 -6.32 14.38 10.53
C ILE A 151 -6.78 13.28 9.57
N LEU A 152 -7.75 13.56 8.70
CA LEU A 152 -8.26 12.58 7.73
C LEU A 152 -7.22 12.20 6.68
N LYS A 153 -6.45 13.16 6.17
CA LYS A 153 -5.36 12.89 5.22
C LYS A 153 -4.28 11.98 5.81
N ASN A 154 -3.97 12.17 7.08
CA ASN A 154 -2.89 11.46 7.76
C ASN A 154 -3.40 10.32 8.67
N TRP A 155 -4.67 9.92 8.54
CA TRP A 155 -5.34 9.01 9.47
C TRP A 155 -4.54 7.72 9.69
N THR A 156 -4.05 7.10 8.62
CA THR A 156 -3.31 5.84 8.68
C THR A 156 -1.79 6.00 8.64
N GLU A 157 -1.28 7.24 8.63
CA GLU A 157 0.14 7.51 8.40
C GLU A 157 1.03 6.88 9.49
N PHE A 158 0.62 6.97 10.76
CA PHE A 158 1.38 6.38 11.86
C PHE A 158 1.41 4.84 11.82
N ILE A 159 0.38 4.20 11.27
CA ILE A 159 0.33 2.74 11.06
C ILE A 159 1.27 2.36 9.90
N ASN A 160 1.27 3.16 8.84
CA ASN A 160 2.01 2.88 7.62
C ASN A 160 3.53 3.03 7.83
N LYS A 161 3.96 3.97 8.67
CA LYS A 161 5.38 4.21 9.00
C LYS A 161 6.03 3.12 9.84
N GLU A 162 5.25 2.32 10.56
CA GLU A 162 5.77 1.29 11.46
C GLU A 162 6.10 0.01 10.70
N ASP A 163 7.25 -0.63 10.95
CA ASP A 163 7.58 -1.91 10.33
C ASP A 163 6.80 -3.09 10.93
N ILE A 164 6.29 -2.92 12.15
CA ILE A 164 5.51 -3.93 12.87
C ILE A 164 4.18 -4.17 12.14
N TYR A 165 3.82 -5.44 12.01
CA TYR A 165 2.52 -5.83 11.51
C TYR A 165 1.47 -5.70 12.61
N ILE A 166 0.42 -4.91 12.34
CA ILE A 166 -0.70 -4.71 13.25
C ILE A 166 -1.87 -5.53 12.73
N PHE A 167 -2.35 -6.46 13.57
CA PHE A 167 -3.45 -7.36 13.27
C PHE A 167 -4.76 -6.62 12.96
N GLU A 168 -5.60 -7.23 12.14
CA GLU A 168 -6.91 -6.68 11.77
C GLU A 168 -7.79 -6.51 13.01
N GLN A 169 -7.78 -7.47 13.94
CA GLN A 169 -8.52 -7.37 15.20
C GLN A 169 -8.15 -6.15 16.06
N ILE A 170 -6.99 -5.54 15.83
CA ILE A 170 -6.51 -4.36 16.56
C ILE A 170 -6.80 -3.07 15.79
N LYS A 171 -6.57 -3.05 14.48
CA LYS A 171 -6.67 -1.80 13.69
C LYS A 171 -7.99 -1.62 12.94
N ASN A 172 -8.76 -2.69 12.69
CA ASN A 172 -9.90 -2.64 11.78
C ASN A 172 -10.95 -1.61 12.22
N ARG A 173 -11.26 -1.53 13.52
CA ARG A 173 -12.21 -0.53 14.03
C ARG A 173 -11.74 0.90 13.73
N TYR A 174 -10.46 1.19 13.94
CA TYR A 174 -9.86 2.49 13.62
C TYR A 174 -9.95 2.83 12.13
N LEU A 175 -9.72 1.85 11.25
CA LEU A 175 -9.82 2.04 9.79
C LEU A 175 -11.27 2.34 9.37
N ILE A 176 -12.23 1.57 9.88
CA ILE A 176 -13.68 1.78 9.61
C ILE A 176 -14.11 3.19 10.06
N ILE A 177 -13.63 3.66 11.22
CA ILE A 177 -13.91 5.03 11.70
C ILE A 177 -13.38 6.07 10.70
N GLY A 178 -12.14 5.91 10.20
CA GLY A 178 -11.56 6.82 9.22
C GLY A 178 -12.32 6.85 7.90
N GLU A 179 -12.81 5.70 7.43
CA GLU A 179 -13.67 5.63 6.24
C GLU A 179 -15.01 6.34 6.46
N LYS A 180 -15.67 6.08 7.60
CA LYS A 180 -16.94 6.72 7.96
C LYS A 180 -16.79 8.25 8.11
N LEU A 181 -15.71 8.71 8.74
CA LEU A 181 -15.40 10.14 8.84
C LEU A 181 -15.22 10.79 7.45
N ASN A 182 -14.52 10.12 6.53
CA ASN A 182 -14.37 10.62 5.15
C ASN A 182 -15.70 10.68 4.40
N GLN A 183 -16.59 9.71 4.61
CA GLN A 183 -17.94 9.71 4.03
C GLN A 183 -18.77 10.88 4.57
N LEU A 184 -18.80 11.05 5.90
CA LEU A 184 -19.52 12.14 6.57
C LEU A 184 -18.99 13.52 6.18
N HIS A 185 -17.66 13.68 6.09
CA HIS A 185 -17.04 14.92 5.61
C HIS A 185 -17.51 15.26 4.19
N LYS A 186 -17.47 14.29 3.27
CA LYS A 186 -17.96 14.49 1.89
C LYS A 186 -19.47 14.76 1.84
N GLU A 187 -20.26 14.07 2.66
CA GLU A 187 -21.69 14.30 2.76
C GLU A 187 -21.98 15.74 3.20
N TYR A 188 -21.29 16.23 4.23
CA TYR A 188 -21.48 17.57 4.74
C TYR A 188 -21.07 18.64 3.71
N THR A 189 -19.87 18.53 3.13
CA THR A 189 -19.32 19.60 2.27
C THR A 189 -19.90 19.59 0.86
N ALA A 190 -20.16 18.41 0.28
CA ALA A 190 -20.51 18.28 -1.14
C ALA A 190 -22.00 18.04 -1.42
N ASN A 191 -22.82 17.68 -0.42
CA ASN A 191 -24.24 17.38 -0.64
C ASN A 191 -25.08 18.66 -0.79
N LYS A 192 -25.81 18.73 -1.91
CA LYS A 192 -26.60 19.89 -2.32
C LYS A 192 -27.89 20.10 -1.52
N ASN A 193 -28.45 19.03 -0.96
CA ASN A 193 -29.81 19.01 -0.39
C ASN A 193 -29.83 18.48 1.04
N ILE A 194 -28.74 18.67 1.78
CA ILE A 194 -28.70 18.30 3.18
C ILE A 194 -29.64 19.22 3.99
N THR A 195 -30.40 18.64 4.90
CA THR A 195 -31.31 19.37 5.79
C THR A 195 -30.57 19.84 7.02
N ASP A 196 -31.02 20.93 7.66
CA ASP A 196 -30.42 21.45 8.89
C ASP A 196 -30.37 20.40 10.02
N ILE A 197 -31.35 19.48 10.06
CA ILE A 197 -31.37 18.36 11.01
C ILE A 197 -30.20 17.41 10.70
N ARG A 198 -30.04 17.01 9.44
CA ARG A 198 -28.97 16.10 9.02
C ARG A 198 -27.58 16.74 9.17
N GLU A 199 -27.45 18.04 8.93
CA GLU A 199 -26.20 18.77 9.19
C GLU A 199 -25.79 18.66 10.66
N LYS A 200 -26.72 18.88 11.60
CA LYS A 200 -26.45 18.72 13.04
C LYS A 200 -26.09 17.29 13.42
N GLU A 201 -26.80 16.30 12.88
CA GLU A 201 -26.51 14.88 13.09
C GLU A 201 -25.10 14.52 12.61
N ILE A 202 -24.71 14.91 11.40
CA ILE A 202 -23.39 14.63 10.85
C ILE A 202 -22.30 15.24 11.73
N LEU A 203 -22.45 16.50 12.13
CA LEU A 203 -21.48 17.13 13.02
C LEU A 203 -21.37 16.38 14.34
N PHE A 204 -22.49 15.94 14.94
CA PHE A 204 -22.47 15.13 16.14
C PHE A 204 -21.77 13.78 15.93
N GLU A 205 -22.10 13.07 14.83
CA GLU A 205 -21.47 11.80 14.46
C GLU A 205 -19.94 11.94 14.27
N ILE A 206 -19.49 13.00 13.59
CA ILE A 206 -18.07 13.32 13.43
C ILE A 206 -17.40 13.47 14.80
N GLY A 207 -18.00 14.24 15.70
CA GLY A 207 -17.47 14.42 17.05
C GLY A 207 -17.31 13.11 17.83
N GLN A 208 -18.33 12.24 17.79
CA GLN A 208 -18.25 10.93 18.46
C GLN A 208 -17.18 10.03 17.84
N LEU A 209 -17.10 9.98 16.51
CA LEU A 209 -16.12 9.17 15.79
C LEU A 209 -14.68 9.65 16.01
N LEU A 210 -14.45 10.95 16.18
CA LEU A 210 -13.12 11.46 16.52
C LEU A 210 -12.67 11.01 17.92
N ILE A 211 -13.57 11.05 18.91
CA ILE A 211 -13.28 10.57 20.27
C ILE A 211 -13.02 9.07 20.26
N GLU A 212 -13.86 8.29 19.56
CA GLU A 212 -13.67 6.85 19.42
C GLU A 212 -12.38 6.52 18.67
N GLY A 213 -12.08 7.27 17.60
CA GLY A 213 -10.87 7.11 16.81
C GLY A 213 -9.60 7.31 17.62
N GLU A 214 -9.55 8.29 18.51
CA GLU A 214 -8.36 8.49 19.36
C GLU A 214 -8.20 7.35 20.38
N LYS A 215 -9.29 6.81 20.94
CA LYS A 215 -9.24 5.61 21.80
C LYS A 215 -8.72 4.39 21.05
N GLU A 216 -9.19 4.14 19.83
CA GLU A 216 -8.71 3.01 19.03
C GLU A 216 -7.24 3.20 18.60
N LYS A 217 -6.84 4.44 18.28
CA LYS A 217 -5.44 4.78 18.00
C LYS A 217 -4.54 4.51 19.21
N GLU A 218 -4.96 4.85 20.42
CA GLU A 218 -4.22 4.53 21.64
C GLU A 218 -4.01 3.01 21.81
N LYS A 219 -5.01 2.19 21.50
CA LYS A 219 -4.86 0.71 21.50
C LYS A 219 -3.79 0.25 20.52
N ILE A 220 -3.77 0.81 19.31
CA ILE A 220 -2.76 0.50 18.29
C ILE A 220 -1.37 0.93 18.77
N ILE A 221 -1.24 2.15 19.31
CA ILE A 221 0.04 2.66 19.85
C ILE A 221 0.53 1.76 21.00
N HIS A 222 -0.37 1.35 21.89
CA HIS A 222 -0.05 0.45 22.99
C HIS A 222 0.44 -0.91 22.46
N PHE A 223 -0.24 -1.48 21.47
CA PHE A 223 0.19 -2.72 20.82
C PHE A 223 1.59 -2.59 20.19
N ILE A 224 1.86 -1.50 19.45
CA ILE A 224 3.17 -1.23 18.85
C ILE A 224 4.24 -1.19 19.94
N LYS A 225 4.04 -0.39 21.00
CA LYS A 225 5.02 -0.23 22.08
C LYS A 225 5.30 -1.54 22.81
N ASN A 226 4.27 -2.33 23.11
CA ASN A 226 4.41 -3.57 23.86
C ASN A 226 5.05 -4.71 23.06
N ASN A 227 4.98 -4.65 21.73
CA ASN A 227 5.53 -5.72 20.88
C ASN A 227 6.84 -5.34 20.21
N ARG A 228 7.20 -4.05 20.20
CA ARG A 228 8.49 -3.59 19.73
C ARG A 228 9.60 -4.29 20.52
N ASN A 229 10.63 -4.76 19.80
CA ASN A 229 11.80 -5.46 20.34
C ASN A 229 11.56 -6.87 20.92
N LYS A 230 10.33 -7.41 20.89
CA LYS A 230 10.13 -8.83 21.20
C LYS A 230 10.79 -9.70 20.14
N LEU A 231 11.33 -10.86 20.55
CA LEU A 231 11.90 -11.85 19.63
C LEU A 231 10.90 -12.25 18.54
N LEU A 232 9.66 -12.56 18.94
CA LEU A 232 8.57 -12.97 18.07
C LEU A 232 7.73 -11.78 17.57
N CYS A 233 8.33 -10.58 17.48
CA CYS A 233 7.66 -9.42 16.90
C CYS A 233 7.45 -9.62 15.39
N ILE A 234 6.19 -9.57 14.95
CA ILE A 234 5.83 -9.79 13.55
C ILE A 234 6.02 -8.48 12.78
N THR A 235 6.79 -8.53 11.70
CA THR A 235 6.99 -7.39 10.80
C THR A 235 6.17 -7.53 9.51
N LYS A 236 5.96 -6.41 8.82
CA LYS A 236 5.36 -6.38 7.49
C LYS A 236 6.16 -7.24 6.49
N LYS A 237 7.50 -7.25 6.59
CA LYS A 237 8.39 -8.10 5.76
C LYS A 237 8.11 -9.59 5.99
N MET A 238 7.96 -10.02 7.25
CA MET A 238 7.59 -11.39 7.60
C MET A 238 6.21 -11.78 7.06
N VAL A 239 5.22 -10.90 7.15
CA VAL A 239 3.90 -11.17 6.58
C VAL A 239 3.96 -11.28 5.05
N THR A 240 4.76 -10.44 4.41
CA THR A 240 5.01 -10.55 2.96
C THR A 240 5.69 -11.86 2.62
N SER A 241 6.70 -12.34 3.37
CA SER A 241 7.34 -13.63 3.11
C SER A 241 6.36 -14.80 3.30
N LEU A 242 5.51 -14.75 4.33
CA LEU A 242 4.46 -15.72 4.57
C LEU A 242 3.48 -15.82 3.39
N ARG A 243 3.00 -14.68 2.87
CA ARG A 243 2.05 -14.62 1.73
C ARG A 243 2.58 -15.25 0.44
N HIS A 244 3.88 -15.20 0.21
CA HIS A 244 4.52 -15.77 -1.00
C HIS A 244 4.87 -17.26 -0.86
N GLY A 245 4.68 -17.84 0.33
CA GLY A 245 4.84 -19.27 0.59
C GLY A 245 3.64 -20.11 0.14
N ASN A 246 3.80 -21.43 0.12
CA ASN A 246 2.77 -22.38 -0.31
C ASN A 246 1.48 -22.34 0.53
N TYR A 247 1.53 -21.72 1.71
CA TYR A 247 0.41 -21.60 2.65
C TYR A 247 0.00 -20.15 2.92
N GLY A 248 0.31 -19.20 2.03
CA GLY A 248 0.20 -17.77 2.31
C GLY A 248 -1.14 -17.31 2.88
N THR A 249 -2.26 -17.70 2.28
CA THR A 249 -3.61 -17.32 2.75
C THR A 249 -3.97 -17.97 4.08
N VAL A 250 -3.64 -19.25 4.26
CA VAL A 250 -3.99 -20.02 5.46
C VAL A 250 -3.11 -19.61 6.64
N GLY A 251 -1.80 -19.45 6.41
CA GLY A 251 -0.85 -19.02 7.42
C GLY A 251 -1.14 -17.63 7.94
N LEU A 252 -1.55 -16.69 7.05
CA LEU A 252 -1.98 -15.37 7.49
C LEU A 252 -3.25 -15.43 8.34
N LYS A 253 -4.21 -16.28 7.97
CA LYS A 253 -5.43 -16.48 8.77
C LYS A 253 -5.10 -17.00 10.17
N TRP A 254 -4.24 -18.01 10.29
CA TRP A 254 -3.78 -18.51 11.59
C TRP A 254 -3.07 -17.43 12.41
N LEU A 255 -2.22 -16.62 11.75
CA LEU A 255 -1.50 -15.54 12.41
C LEU A 255 -2.47 -14.47 12.96
N GLU A 256 -3.50 -14.11 12.21
CA GLU A 256 -4.57 -13.20 12.67
C GLU A 256 -5.39 -13.80 13.82
N GLU A 257 -5.75 -15.07 13.72
CA GLU A 257 -6.50 -15.79 14.77
C GLU A 257 -5.72 -15.90 16.08
N ASP A 258 -4.42 -16.19 16.01
CA ASP A 258 -3.55 -16.35 17.18
C ASP A 258 -3.17 -15.01 17.80
N GLY A 259 -3.03 -13.95 16.98
CA GLY A 259 -2.52 -12.66 17.44
C GLY A 259 -1.03 -12.69 17.85
N GLU A 260 -0.32 -13.78 17.59
CA GLU A 260 1.09 -14.00 17.91
C GLU A 260 1.70 -15.08 17.01
N ILE A 261 3.02 -15.22 17.03
CA ILE A 261 3.70 -16.32 16.34
C ILE A 261 3.58 -17.58 17.21
N ARG A 262 2.97 -18.63 16.65
CA ARG A 262 2.92 -19.98 17.21
C ARG A 262 3.71 -20.93 16.33
N LEU A 263 3.97 -22.14 16.79
CA LEU A 263 4.72 -23.16 16.06
C LEU A 263 4.13 -23.35 14.66
N ARG A 264 2.79 -23.41 14.54
CA ARG A 264 2.08 -23.56 13.27
C ARG A 264 2.34 -22.45 12.23
N THR A 265 2.79 -21.27 12.66
CA THR A 265 3.17 -20.14 11.79
C THR A 265 4.68 -19.90 11.74
N LEU A 266 5.42 -20.18 12.82
CA LEU A 266 6.86 -19.93 12.97
C LEU A 266 7.67 -20.49 11.80
N TYR A 267 7.58 -21.80 11.54
CA TYR A 267 8.39 -22.47 10.52
C TYR A 267 8.02 -22.12 9.07
N ARG A 268 7.16 -21.12 8.86
CA ARG A 268 6.69 -20.67 7.54
C ARG A 268 7.23 -19.30 7.14
N PHE A 269 7.94 -18.63 8.02
CA PHE A 269 8.56 -17.34 7.73
C PHE A 269 9.91 -17.53 7.04
N TYR A 270 9.93 -17.38 5.72
CA TYR A 270 11.16 -17.35 4.92
C TYR A 270 11.77 -15.94 4.95
N ASP A 271 12.25 -15.51 6.11
CA ASP A 271 12.89 -14.21 6.35
C ASP A 271 14.23 -14.41 7.06
N ASP A 272 15.31 -13.99 6.41
CA ASP A 272 16.69 -14.20 6.84
C ASP A 272 17.06 -13.44 8.12
N GLU A 273 16.61 -12.19 8.23
CA GLU A 273 16.80 -11.38 9.45
C GLU A 273 16.09 -12.00 10.66
N PHE A 274 14.87 -12.51 10.47
CA PHE A 274 14.13 -13.21 11.50
C PHE A 274 14.80 -14.53 11.87
N SER A 275 15.21 -15.34 10.90
CA SER A 275 15.97 -16.57 11.15
C SER A 275 17.26 -16.30 11.92
N GLN A 276 17.97 -15.22 11.61
CA GLN A 276 19.20 -14.84 12.33
C GLN A 276 18.91 -14.50 13.80
N LYS A 277 17.78 -13.84 14.09
CA LYS A 277 17.35 -13.53 15.46
C LYS A 277 17.02 -14.78 16.28
N LEU A 278 16.62 -15.87 15.65
CA LEU A 278 16.27 -17.12 16.34
C LEU A 278 17.48 -17.97 16.74
N ILE A 279 18.67 -17.72 16.16
CA ILE A 279 19.88 -18.52 16.42
C ILE A 279 20.20 -18.66 17.91
N PRO A 280 20.19 -17.60 18.75
CA PRO A 280 20.51 -17.74 20.18
C PRO A 280 19.56 -18.70 20.89
N GLU A 281 18.26 -18.61 20.64
CA GLU A 281 17.28 -19.47 21.27
C GLU A 281 17.34 -20.91 20.74
N PHE A 282 17.52 -21.09 19.43
CA PHE A 282 17.74 -22.44 18.87
C PHE A 282 19.01 -23.07 19.45
N ASN A 283 20.11 -22.31 19.59
CA ASN A 283 21.34 -22.82 20.18
C ASN A 283 21.20 -23.19 21.66
N ASN A 284 20.32 -22.52 22.41
CA ASN A 284 20.01 -22.92 23.79
C ASN A 284 19.40 -24.33 23.84
N VAL A 285 18.48 -24.65 22.93
CA VAL A 285 17.86 -25.98 22.81
C VAL A 285 18.88 -27.02 22.30
N LEU A 286 19.69 -26.65 21.31
CA LEU A 286 20.62 -27.57 20.64
C LEU A 286 21.87 -27.92 21.47
N LYS A 287 22.20 -27.10 22.48
CA LYS A 287 23.40 -27.26 23.32
C LYS A 287 23.50 -28.64 23.94
N GLU A 288 22.40 -29.16 24.48
CA GLU A 288 22.35 -30.49 25.11
C GLU A 288 22.49 -31.63 24.11
N LYS A 289 22.18 -31.37 22.83
CA LYS A 289 22.29 -32.33 21.73
C LYS A 289 23.68 -32.32 21.08
N GLY A 290 24.58 -31.45 21.54
CA GLY A 290 25.93 -31.33 20.99
C GLY A 290 25.97 -30.72 19.59
N VAL A 291 24.99 -29.87 19.28
CA VAL A 291 24.81 -29.22 17.97
C VAL A 291 24.83 -27.70 18.14
N MET A 292 25.35 -26.98 17.15
CA MET A 292 25.36 -25.51 17.15
C MET A 292 25.13 -24.97 15.74
N ILE A 293 24.25 -23.99 15.64
CA ILE A 293 24.05 -23.15 14.46
C ILE A 293 25.12 -22.04 14.45
N LYS A 294 25.87 -21.93 13.35
CA LYS A 294 26.86 -20.87 13.13
C LYS A 294 26.26 -19.63 12.47
N ALA A 295 25.47 -19.83 11.42
CA ALA A 295 24.96 -18.73 10.59
C ALA A 295 23.66 -19.13 9.87
N VAL A 296 22.90 -18.12 9.45
CA VAL A 296 21.86 -18.30 8.43
C VAL A 296 22.53 -18.46 7.07
N ARG A 297 22.06 -19.44 6.31
CA ARG A 297 22.39 -19.61 4.89
C ARG A 297 21.18 -19.37 4.01
N VAL A 298 21.33 -18.47 3.04
CA VAL A 298 20.31 -18.17 2.04
C VAL A 298 20.72 -18.80 0.71
N ILE A 299 20.05 -19.88 0.31
CA ILE A 299 20.24 -20.50 -1.01
C ILE A 299 19.38 -19.78 -2.04
N THR A 300 18.12 -19.53 -1.71
CA THR A 300 17.19 -18.69 -2.49
C THR A 300 16.24 -17.97 -1.55
N ARG A 301 15.42 -17.04 -2.06
CA ARG A 301 14.36 -16.36 -1.28
C ARG A 301 13.34 -17.32 -0.64
N LYS A 302 13.21 -18.56 -1.15
CA LYS A 302 12.31 -19.60 -0.60
C LYS A 302 13.05 -20.79 0.01
N ASN A 303 14.38 -20.73 0.03
CA ASN A 303 15.22 -21.80 0.57
C ASN A 303 16.27 -21.15 1.46
N ILE A 304 15.88 -20.95 2.72
CA ILE A 304 16.74 -20.48 3.79
C ILE A 304 16.93 -21.59 4.80
N GLY A 305 18.05 -21.56 5.50
CA GLY A 305 18.38 -22.53 6.51
C GLY A 305 19.56 -22.08 7.34
N TYR A 306 20.21 -23.05 7.96
CA TYR A 306 21.27 -22.84 8.92
C TYR A 306 22.48 -23.68 8.58
N ASP A 307 23.66 -23.09 8.74
CA ASP A 307 24.90 -23.84 8.79
C ASP A 307 25.11 -24.35 10.21
N VAL A 308 25.15 -25.67 10.33
CA VAL A 308 25.13 -26.38 11.61
C VAL A 308 26.39 -27.20 11.76
N ILE A 309 27.02 -27.11 12.92
CA ILE A 309 28.16 -27.95 13.29
C ILE A 309 27.83 -28.88 14.44
N LEU A 310 28.52 -30.02 14.45
CA LEU A 310 28.50 -30.96 15.56
C LEU A 310 29.69 -30.66 16.46
N ASN A 311 29.50 -30.63 17.78
CA ASN A 311 30.57 -30.33 18.74
C ASN A 311 31.77 -31.29 18.64
N GLN A 312 31.51 -32.54 18.24
CA GLN A 312 32.53 -33.57 18.05
C GLN A 312 33.30 -33.42 16.72
N ARG A 313 32.78 -32.64 15.76
CA ARG A 313 33.30 -32.48 14.39
C ARG A 313 33.06 -31.04 13.92
N LYS A 314 33.86 -30.10 14.44
CA LYS A 314 33.72 -28.66 14.17
C LYS A 314 34.13 -28.25 12.76
N ASP A 315 34.91 -29.11 12.09
CA ASP A 315 35.43 -28.92 10.74
C ASP A 315 34.45 -29.33 9.64
N CYS A 316 33.24 -29.76 10.02
CA CYS A 316 32.20 -30.12 9.05
C CYS A 316 30.91 -29.37 9.38
N GLU A 317 30.37 -28.72 8.35
CA GLU A 317 29.12 -27.99 8.40
C GLU A 317 28.03 -28.76 7.65
N LEU A 318 26.82 -28.72 8.19
CA LEU A 318 25.62 -29.28 7.57
C LEU A 318 24.63 -28.15 7.37
N TYR A 319 24.12 -28.02 6.16
CA TYR A 319 22.99 -27.16 5.88
C TYR A 319 21.70 -27.82 6.32
N ILE A 320 20.92 -27.15 7.16
CA ILE A 320 19.61 -27.61 7.61
C ILE A 320 18.57 -26.57 7.27
N ARG A 321 17.48 -27.01 6.63
CA ARG A 321 16.40 -26.09 6.24
C ARG A 321 15.77 -25.42 7.46
N TYR A 322 15.41 -24.15 7.30
CA TYR A 322 14.81 -23.35 8.36
C TYR A 322 13.53 -23.98 8.92
N ASP A 323 12.65 -24.46 8.05
CA ASP A 323 11.36 -25.02 8.43
C ASP A 323 11.52 -26.23 9.35
N TYR A 324 12.47 -27.10 9.02
CA TYR A 324 12.80 -28.26 9.85
C TYR A 324 13.39 -27.84 11.20
N MET A 325 14.35 -26.91 11.20
CA MET A 325 14.95 -26.43 12.46
C MET A 325 13.91 -25.76 13.37
N ALA A 326 13.00 -24.97 12.79
CA ALA A 326 11.91 -24.34 13.51
C ALA A 326 10.85 -25.35 13.99
N GLN A 327 10.64 -26.47 13.32
CA GLN A 327 9.80 -27.56 13.84
C GLN A 327 10.43 -28.24 15.06
N LEU A 328 11.74 -28.48 15.02
CA LEU A 328 12.47 -29.07 16.14
C LEU A 328 12.53 -28.11 17.32
N CYS A 329 13.02 -26.89 17.14
CA CYS A 329 13.32 -26.00 18.28
C CYS A 329 12.19 -25.01 18.61
N GLY A 330 11.20 -24.88 17.73
CA GLY A 330 10.21 -23.80 17.80
C GLY A 330 9.26 -23.89 18.98
N ALA A 331 8.88 -25.11 19.40
CA ALA A 331 7.94 -25.31 20.51
C ALA A 331 8.44 -24.68 21.81
N THR A 332 9.75 -24.77 22.09
CA THR A 332 10.36 -24.12 23.26
C THR A 332 10.24 -22.60 23.20
N ILE A 333 10.39 -22.00 22.01
CA ILE A 333 10.33 -20.55 21.81
C ILE A 333 8.90 -20.02 21.85
N THR A 334 7.94 -20.82 21.41
CA THR A 334 6.51 -20.46 21.41
C THR A 334 5.76 -20.93 22.66
N ASN A 335 6.47 -21.51 23.65
CA ASN A 335 5.90 -22.10 24.87
C ASN A 335 4.81 -23.14 24.60
N GLU A 336 5.00 -23.95 23.56
CA GLU A 336 4.12 -25.07 23.19
C GLU A 336 4.75 -26.41 23.60
N GLU A 337 3.94 -27.48 23.64
CA GLU A 337 4.45 -28.82 23.93
C GLU A 337 5.50 -29.25 22.90
N PHE A 338 6.61 -29.79 23.41
CA PHE A 338 7.79 -30.14 22.64
C PHE A 338 8.00 -31.65 22.63
N GLU A 339 8.14 -32.23 21.45
CA GLU A 339 8.61 -33.61 21.27
C GLU A 339 10.14 -33.66 21.30
N ASP A 340 10.71 -34.43 22.22
CA ASP A 340 12.16 -34.57 22.31
C ASP A 340 12.75 -35.22 21.05
N PHE A 341 13.84 -34.65 20.54
CA PHE A 341 14.56 -35.15 19.36
C PHE A 341 16.01 -35.50 19.70
N LYS A 342 16.62 -36.31 18.84
CA LYS A 342 18.02 -36.71 18.96
C LYS A 342 18.87 -35.96 17.94
N SER A 343 20.16 -35.85 18.22
CA SER A 343 21.17 -35.34 17.27
C SER A 343 21.13 -36.08 15.92
N LEU A 344 20.76 -37.37 15.93
CA LEU A 344 20.62 -38.16 14.71
C LEU A 344 19.53 -37.64 13.77
N ASP A 345 18.46 -37.04 14.30
CA ASP A 345 17.35 -36.53 13.50
C ASP A 345 17.78 -35.29 12.69
N ILE A 346 18.57 -34.41 13.33
CA ILE A 346 19.26 -33.28 12.70
C ILE A 346 20.17 -33.73 11.56
N ILE A 347 20.95 -34.79 11.78
CA ILE A 347 21.89 -35.31 10.78
C ILE A 347 21.15 -35.90 9.59
N LYS A 348 20.05 -36.64 9.82
CA LYS A 348 19.25 -37.22 8.72
C LYS A 348 18.78 -36.15 7.75
N GLU A 349 18.34 -35.00 8.25
CA GLU A 349 17.85 -33.90 7.40
C GLU A 349 18.95 -32.96 6.89
N GLY A 350 20.11 -32.88 7.55
CA GLY A 350 21.21 -32.00 7.14
C GLY A 350 21.81 -32.33 5.78
N GLN A 351 22.41 -31.37 5.10
CA GLN A 351 22.98 -31.56 3.76
C GLN A 351 24.43 -31.04 3.72
N LEU A 352 25.33 -31.86 3.16
CA LEU A 352 26.69 -31.43 2.83
C LEU A 352 26.62 -30.66 1.51
N ILE A 353 26.80 -29.35 1.59
CA ILE A 353 26.65 -28.44 0.44
C ILE A 353 27.93 -27.66 0.13
N ASP A 354 28.80 -27.44 1.11
CA ASP A 354 30.07 -26.75 0.92
C ASP A 354 31.20 -27.76 0.60
N THR A 355 32.13 -27.30 -0.24
CA THR A 355 33.25 -28.12 -0.73
C THR A 355 34.13 -28.61 0.41
N TYR A 356 34.44 -27.75 1.39
CA TYR A 356 35.31 -28.07 2.51
C TYR A 356 34.79 -29.23 3.36
N SER A 357 33.50 -29.20 3.72
CA SER A 357 32.87 -30.27 4.51
C SER A 357 32.80 -31.59 3.73
N ILE A 358 32.63 -31.50 2.40
CA ILE A 358 32.67 -32.68 1.52
C ILE A 358 34.09 -33.27 1.51
N GLU A 359 35.12 -32.47 1.28
CA GLU A 359 36.52 -32.89 1.28
C GLU A 359 36.93 -33.50 2.62
N TYR A 360 36.54 -32.88 3.74
CA TYR A 360 36.75 -33.42 5.07
C TYR A 360 36.14 -34.83 5.21
N GLY A 361 34.90 -35.01 4.74
CA GLY A 361 34.25 -36.31 4.74
C GLY A 361 34.95 -37.34 3.84
N LEU A 362 35.44 -36.91 2.67
CA LEU A 362 36.19 -37.77 1.75
C LEU A 362 37.52 -38.22 2.38
N GLY A 363 38.21 -37.34 3.10
CA GLY A 363 39.41 -37.67 3.87
C GLY A 363 39.16 -38.72 4.97
N LEU A 364 37.95 -38.75 5.57
CA LEU A 364 37.56 -39.81 6.49
C LEU A 364 37.40 -41.17 5.77
N ILE A 365 36.83 -41.18 4.56
CA ILE A 365 36.74 -42.41 3.75
C ILE A 365 38.14 -42.91 3.38
N GLU A 366 39.01 -42.02 2.91
CA GLU A 366 40.40 -42.33 2.58
C GLU A 366 41.14 -42.93 3.78
N SER A 367 41.02 -42.32 4.96
CA SER A 367 41.63 -42.82 6.19
C SER A 367 41.19 -44.26 6.52
N ILE A 368 39.93 -44.60 6.26
CA ILE A 368 39.39 -45.96 6.47
C ILE A 368 39.90 -46.94 5.39
N LEU A 369 40.14 -46.44 4.17
CA LEU A 369 40.57 -47.23 3.01
C LEU A 369 42.09 -47.29 2.82
N ALA A 370 42.89 -46.60 3.64
CA ALA A 370 44.34 -46.52 3.51
C ALA A 370 45.02 -47.90 3.36
N PHE A 371 44.58 -48.91 4.12
CA PHE A 371 45.14 -50.27 4.02
C PHE A 371 44.82 -51.00 2.70
N LYS A 372 43.86 -50.51 1.92
CA LYS A 372 43.56 -50.98 0.56
C LYS A 372 44.34 -50.20 -0.50
N LEU A 373 45.21 -49.26 -0.10
CA LEU A 373 45.98 -48.39 -0.98
C LEU A 373 45.07 -47.54 -1.88
N ILE A 374 43.96 -47.04 -1.31
CA ILE A 374 43.00 -46.19 -2.01
C ILE A 374 43.02 -44.81 -1.38
N GLU A 375 43.23 -43.79 -2.21
CA GLU A 375 43.33 -42.40 -1.79
C GLU A 375 42.43 -41.52 -2.66
N VAL A 376 42.01 -40.38 -2.14
CA VAL A 376 41.35 -39.35 -2.96
C VAL A 376 42.41 -38.76 -3.87
N TYR A 377 42.17 -38.80 -5.18
CA TYR A 377 43.00 -38.06 -6.13
C TYR A 377 42.58 -36.59 -6.14
N GLU A 378 41.30 -36.32 -6.41
CA GLU A 378 40.76 -34.97 -6.47
C GLU A 378 39.23 -34.98 -6.35
N TYR A 379 38.66 -33.95 -5.72
CA TYR A 379 37.21 -33.69 -5.73
C TYR A 379 36.88 -32.54 -6.69
N TYR A 380 36.27 -32.89 -7.82
CA TYR A 380 35.88 -31.92 -8.84
C TYR A 380 34.48 -31.38 -8.55
N ALA A 381 34.41 -30.32 -7.73
CA ALA A 381 33.15 -29.75 -7.25
C ALA A 381 32.18 -29.35 -8.38
N GLU A 382 32.70 -28.75 -9.46
CA GLU A 382 31.91 -28.34 -10.63
C GLU A 382 31.27 -29.52 -11.37
N PHE A 383 31.98 -30.64 -11.43
CA PHE A 383 31.54 -31.88 -12.08
C PHE A 383 30.78 -32.81 -11.13
N LYS A 384 30.71 -32.45 -9.85
CA LYS A 384 30.02 -33.19 -8.78
C LYS A 384 30.48 -34.64 -8.67
N ASP A 385 31.77 -34.88 -8.77
CA ASP A 385 32.33 -36.21 -8.56
C ASP A 385 33.76 -36.18 -8.05
N VAL A 386 34.16 -37.31 -7.48
CA VAL A 386 35.48 -37.54 -6.89
C VAL A 386 36.17 -38.65 -7.67
N ILE A 387 37.46 -38.45 -7.91
CA ILE A 387 38.34 -39.46 -8.47
C ILE A 387 39.17 -40.06 -7.33
N TRP A 388 39.22 -41.38 -7.27
CA TRP A 388 40.03 -42.14 -6.33
C TRP A 388 41.13 -42.87 -7.08
N ILE A 389 42.33 -42.87 -6.53
CA ILE A 389 43.45 -43.64 -7.04
C ILE A 389 43.60 -44.94 -6.24
N VAL A 390 43.73 -46.07 -6.91
CA VAL A 390 44.12 -47.34 -6.29
C VAL A 390 45.58 -47.60 -6.62
N LYS A 391 46.48 -47.48 -5.66
CA LYS A 391 47.94 -47.61 -5.88
C LYS A 391 48.34 -49.07 -6.06
N LYS A 392 49.47 -49.30 -6.73
CA LYS A 392 50.03 -50.65 -6.94
C LYS A 392 50.63 -51.22 -5.65
N GLU A 393 51.39 -50.40 -4.94
CA GLU A 393 52.18 -50.75 -3.77
C GLU A 393 52.19 -49.54 -2.82
N GLU A 394 52.45 -49.80 -1.54
CA GLU A 394 52.54 -48.77 -0.51
C GLU A 394 53.67 -47.78 -0.84
N GLY A 395 53.39 -46.48 -0.76
CA GLY A 395 54.34 -45.43 -1.12
C GLY A 395 54.56 -45.20 -2.62
N SER A 396 53.82 -45.88 -3.52
CA SER A 396 53.91 -45.64 -4.97
C SER A 396 52.84 -44.67 -5.48
N ASP A 397 53.23 -43.68 -6.27
CA ASP A 397 52.29 -42.81 -6.99
C ASP A 397 51.68 -43.48 -8.23
N LYS A 398 52.09 -44.71 -8.56
CA LYS A 398 51.60 -45.43 -9.74
C LYS A 398 50.23 -46.04 -9.47
N ALA A 399 49.23 -45.56 -10.20
CA ALA A 399 47.89 -46.13 -10.20
C ALA A 399 47.86 -47.55 -10.81
N LYS A 400 47.20 -48.47 -10.11
CA LYS A 400 46.73 -49.75 -10.63
C LYS A 400 45.49 -49.55 -11.51
N TYR A 401 44.58 -48.69 -11.06
CA TYR A 401 43.38 -48.19 -11.77
C TYR A 401 42.75 -47.05 -10.92
N TYR A 402 41.70 -46.43 -11.45
CA TYR A 402 40.96 -45.37 -10.75
C TYR A 402 39.50 -45.75 -10.52
N TYR A 403 38.87 -45.09 -9.56
CA TYR A 403 37.42 -45.06 -9.42
C TYR A 403 36.91 -43.63 -9.62
N GLN A 404 35.80 -43.49 -10.34
CA GLN A 404 35.04 -42.25 -10.43
C GLN A 404 33.73 -42.43 -9.67
N THR A 405 33.45 -41.55 -8.72
CA THR A 405 32.23 -41.61 -7.90
C THR A 405 31.45 -40.30 -7.97
N PRO A 406 30.20 -40.30 -8.45
CA PRO A 406 29.32 -39.14 -8.32
C PRO A 406 29.12 -38.78 -6.84
N ILE A 407 29.35 -37.52 -6.48
CA ILE A 407 29.36 -37.10 -5.07
C ILE A 407 27.99 -37.28 -4.41
N ASP A 408 26.91 -37.12 -5.17
CA ASP A 408 25.54 -37.28 -4.66
C ASP A 408 25.25 -38.73 -4.20
N ARG A 409 26.00 -39.73 -4.71
CA ARG A 409 25.93 -41.11 -4.22
C ARG A 409 26.68 -41.31 -2.91
N LEU A 410 27.71 -40.48 -2.65
CA LEU A 410 28.51 -40.55 -1.43
C LEU A 410 27.97 -39.66 -0.31
N LYS A 411 27.29 -38.55 -0.60
CA LYS A 411 26.76 -37.63 0.43
C LYS A 411 26.01 -38.33 1.58
N PRO A 412 25.11 -39.31 1.35
CA PRO A 412 24.46 -40.02 2.45
C PRO A 412 25.45 -40.80 3.32
N LEU A 413 26.46 -41.42 2.71
CA LEU A 413 27.52 -42.15 3.39
C LEU A 413 28.44 -41.21 4.17
N LEU A 414 28.85 -40.09 3.57
CA LEU A 414 29.65 -39.05 4.21
C LEU A 414 28.95 -38.53 5.47
N LYS A 415 27.65 -38.25 5.39
CA LYS A 415 26.83 -37.85 6.54
C LYS A 415 26.80 -38.91 7.66
N ASP A 416 26.59 -40.19 7.34
CA ASP A 416 26.59 -41.24 8.36
C ASP A 416 27.98 -41.41 9.00
N LEU A 417 29.06 -41.26 8.21
CA LEU A 417 30.43 -41.35 8.69
C LEU A 417 30.81 -40.29 9.72
N LEU A 418 30.30 -39.06 9.57
CA LEU A 418 30.54 -37.98 10.54
C LEU A 418 30.09 -38.36 11.96
N TYR A 419 29.14 -39.28 12.09
CA TYR A 419 28.57 -39.71 13.37
C TYR A 419 28.98 -41.12 13.78
N ASN A 420 29.01 -42.05 12.82
CA ASN A 420 29.14 -43.49 13.05
C ASN A 420 30.46 -44.04 12.49
N LEU A 421 31.59 -43.34 12.67
CA LEU A 421 32.88 -43.77 12.13
C LEU A 421 33.23 -45.24 12.50
N LYS A 422 32.94 -45.64 13.75
CA LYS A 422 33.21 -47.00 14.27
C LYS A 422 32.40 -48.12 13.60
N LYS A 423 31.31 -47.78 12.90
CA LYS A 423 30.47 -48.74 12.15
C LYS A 423 31.17 -49.25 10.89
N TYR A 424 32.14 -48.50 10.39
CA TYR A 424 32.81 -48.76 9.13
C TYR A 424 34.21 -49.33 9.35
N ASN A 425 34.53 -50.37 8.60
CA ASN A 425 35.89 -50.90 8.45
C ASN A 425 36.24 -50.85 6.96
N GLY A 426 37.50 -50.89 6.56
CA GLY A 426 37.77 -50.72 5.12
C GLY A 426 37.31 -51.87 4.24
N GLY A 427 36.91 -53.03 4.81
CA GLY A 427 36.24 -54.07 4.03
C GLY A 427 34.85 -53.62 3.57
N ASN A 428 33.99 -53.19 4.51
CA ASN A 428 32.65 -52.71 4.18
C ASN A 428 32.68 -51.35 3.46
N MET A 429 33.62 -50.47 3.79
CA MET A 429 33.80 -49.19 3.09
C MET A 429 34.22 -49.42 1.64
N PHE A 430 35.11 -50.37 1.39
CA PHE A 430 35.55 -50.70 0.03
C PHE A 430 34.38 -51.23 -0.82
N GLN A 431 33.55 -52.11 -0.27
CA GLN A 431 32.34 -52.59 -0.96
C GLN A 431 31.36 -51.46 -1.28
N LEU A 432 31.21 -50.50 -0.37
CA LEU A 432 30.37 -49.33 -0.60
C LEU A 432 30.95 -48.41 -1.68
N LEU A 433 32.27 -48.19 -1.67
CA LEU A 433 32.95 -47.42 -2.70
C LEU A 433 32.77 -48.10 -4.07
N GLU A 434 33.06 -49.38 -4.17
CA GLU A 434 32.95 -50.15 -5.42
C GLU A 434 31.52 -50.13 -5.97
N LYS A 435 30.52 -50.30 -5.11
CA LYS A 435 29.10 -50.25 -5.50
C LYS A 435 28.67 -48.88 -6.05
N ASN A 436 29.22 -47.80 -5.51
CA ASN A 436 28.81 -46.44 -5.89
C ASN A 436 29.64 -45.86 -7.04
N SER A 437 30.76 -46.51 -7.40
CA SER A 437 31.76 -45.97 -8.32
C SER A 437 31.84 -46.73 -9.63
N ARG A 438 32.31 -46.03 -10.67
CA ARG A 438 32.73 -46.65 -11.92
C ARG A 438 34.25 -46.87 -11.87
N LYS A 439 34.69 -48.09 -12.16
CA LYS A 439 36.11 -48.38 -12.35
C LYS A 439 36.59 -47.84 -13.69
N LEU A 440 37.72 -47.15 -13.70
CA LEU A 440 38.34 -46.56 -14.88
C LEU A 440 39.73 -47.17 -15.12
N PRO A 441 40.02 -47.61 -16.36
CA PRO A 441 41.41 -47.84 -16.81
C PRO A 441 42.24 -46.55 -16.68
N ASN A 442 43.57 -46.69 -16.59
CA ASN A 442 44.47 -45.54 -16.44
C ASN A 442 44.34 -44.53 -17.59
N SER A 443 44.20 -44.99 -18.84
CA SER A 443 44.02 -44.12 -20.01
C SER A 443 42.78 -43.23 -19.88
N ASP A 444 41.65 -43.85 -19.54
CA ASP A 444 40.36 -43.17 -19.46
C ASP A 444 40.33 -42.19 -18.29
N ALA A 445 41.01 -42.53 -17.19
CA ALA A 445 41.13 -41.67 -16.02
C ALA A 445 42.01 -40.45 -16.30
N GLU A 446 43.15 -40.62 -16.97
CA GLU A 446 44.03 -39.50 -17.34
C GLU A 446 43.36 -38.51 -18.29
N ASP A 447 42.60 -39.01 -19.28
CA ASP A 447 41.84 -38.16 -20.19
C ASP A 447 40.73 -37.41 -19.46
N LEU A 448 40.05 -38.07 -18.53
CA LEU A 448 39.00 -37.48 -17.70
C LEU A 448 39.55 -36.38 -16.77
N ILE A 449 40.69 -36.62 -16.11
CA ILE A 449 41.39 -35.66 -15.25
C ILE A 449 41.79 -34.43 -16.07
N LYS A 450 42.49 -34.62 -17.20
CA LYS A 450 42.88 -33.53 -18.11
C LYS A 450 41.71 -32.72 -18.62
N MET A 451 40.54 -33.33 -18.81
CA MET A 451 39.33 -32.63 -19.24
C MET A 451 38.79 -31.70 -18.15
N ARG A 452 38.98 -32.03 -16.88
CA ARG A 452 38.46 -31.27 -15.72
C ARG A 452 39.41 -30.21 -15.21
N ASP A 453 40.71 -30.42 -15.40
CA ASP A 453 41.75 -29.45 -15.04
C ASP A 453 41.84 -28.28 -16.06
N ARG A 454 41.10 -28.36 -17.17
CA ARG A 454 40.95 -27.32 -18.19
C ARG A 454 39.73 -26.47 -17.91
#